data_AF-A0A1V6NPE9-F1
#
_entry.id   AF-A0A1V6NPE9-F1
#
_cell.length_a   1.000
_cell.length_b   1.000
_cell.length_c   1.000
_cell.angle_alpha   90.00
_cell.angle_beta   90.00
_cell.angle_gamma   90.00
#
_symmetry.space_group_name_H-M   'P 1'
#
loop_
_entity.id
_entity.type
_entity.pdbx_description
1 polymer ?
#
loop_
_entity_poly.entity_id
_entity_poly.type
_entity_poly.pdbx_seq_one_letter_code
_entity_poly.pdbx_strand_id
1 'polypeptide(L)'
;MLDPFPPPPEWLRSFTEPYAIQVSSPTLADHIHEVIAAFAFYLFIHAVLSPWLSPILFPQSYNKLTPRTKLNWDIHVVSFVQSIVINAAALWVMYSDEERSSMTSGERVFGYTGACGLIQALAVGYFVYDLIVSIVHVRMFGIGMLFHAISALWVFSLGFRPFLNYFAPTFILYELSSPFLNIHWFLDKVNMTGSRAQWYNGMALLFSFFACRLVWGTWQTVVVYGDMWNGLQQTWSAAAAPLSETMSVNANVFHPARDGRLCVTDACVRANAEITKFKEYTAGGVPTWLVLTYVGSNLILNFLNFFWFSKMVETVLKRFRTPAESVAAAEKKGEKEPISAEKAAQLKEDIVHDVVLEAASKLEQEETAILQGDLSSLQEHISSAVDAGLGEELRKRTTDLASKIPLPGA
;
A
#
# COMPACT_ATOMS: atom_id res chain seq x y z
N MET A 1 -19.76 -9.59 -8.93
CA MET A 1 -20.05 -10.59 -7.90
C MET A 1 -20.70 -9.92 -6.70
N LEU A 2 -21.75 -10.51 -6.14
CA LEU A 2 -22.39 -9.99 -4.93
C LEU A 2 -21.49 -10.18 -3.71
N ASP A 3 -21.76 -9.42 -2.65
CA ASP A 3 -21.14 -9.67 -1.36
C ASP A 3 -21.47 -11.10 -0.88
N PRO A 4 -20.48 -11.94 -0.56
CA PRO A 4 -20.73 -13.25 0.04
C PRO A 4 -21.24 -13.18 1.49
N PHE A 5 -21.10 -12.04 2.17
CA PHE A 5 -21.64 -11.82 3.51
C PHE A 5 -23.10 -11.32 3.45
N PRO A 6 -23.93 -11.70 4.43
CA PRO A 6 -25.31 -11.20 4.50
C PRO A 6 -25.32 -9.69 4.78
N PRO A 7 -26.36 -8.96 4.35
CA PRO A 7 -26.46 -7.53 4.63
C PRO A 7 -26.51 -7.24 6.15
N PRO A 8 -26.14 -6.02 6.57
CA PRO A 8 -26.15 -5.63 7.98
C PRO A 8 -27.55 -5.72 8.56
N PRO A 9 -27.68 -5.96 9.88
CA PRO A 9 -28.95 -5.84 10.57
C PRO A 9 -29.61 -4.48 10.27
N GLU A 10 -30.92 -4.49 10.04
CA GLU A 10 -31.66 -3.30 9.57
C GLU A 10 -31.44 -2.09 10.50
N TRP A 11 -31.47 -2.30 11.82
CA TRP A 11 -31.23 -1.23 12.80
C TRP A 11 -29.86 -0.57 12.64
N LEU A 12 -28.82 -1.34 12.29
CA LEU A 12 -27.46 -0.83 12.14
C LEU A 12 -27.32 -0.06 10.83
N ARG A 13 -27.95 -0.57 9.76
CA ARG A 13 -28.01 0.11 8.46
C ARG A 13 -28.74 1.43 8.57
N SER A 14 -29.95 1.44 9.11
CA SER A 14 -30.77 2.64 9.30
C SER A 14 -30.11 3.67 10.22
N PHE A 15 -29.33 3.22 11.21
CA PHE A 15 -28.53 4.12 12.05
C PHE A 15 -27.37 4.74 11.26
N THR A 16 -26.67 3.96 10.43
CA THR A 16 -25.43 4.38 9.76
C THR A 16 -25.69 5.20 8.50
N GLU A 17 -26.71 4.85 7.73
CA GLU A 17 -27.06 5.45 6.44
C GLU A 17 -27.13 6.99 6.44
N PRO A 18 -27.81 7.69 7.37
CA PRO A 18 -27.87 9.15 7.34
C PRO A 18 -26.49 9.80 7.48
N TYR A 19 -25.62 9.24 8.33
CA TYR A 19 -24.24 9.73 8.50
C TYR A 19 -23.38 9.40 7.28
N ALA A 20 -23.54 8.20 6.72
CA ALA A 20 -22.84 7.76 5.52
C ALA A 20 -23.15 8.67 4.33
N ILE A 21 -24.43 9.02 4.13
CA ILE A 21 -24.86 9.96 3.08
C ILE A 21 -24.31 11.37 3.34
N GLN A 22 -24.30 11.84 4.60
CA GLN A 22 -23.77 13.16 4.95
C GLN A 22 -22.29 13.32 4.60
N VAL A 23 -21.49 12.26 4.76
CA VAL A 23 -20.09 12.25 4.35
C VAL A 23 -19.88 11.76 2.92
N SER A 24 -20.97 11.62 2.14
CA SER A 24 -21.02 11.16 0.74
C SER A 24 -20.55 9.72 0.49
N SER A 25 -20.52 8.88 1.52
CA SER A 25 -20.04 7.48 1.47
C SER A 25 -21.19 6.46 1.57
N PRO A 26 -22.16 6.44 0.64
CA PRO A 26 -23.39 5.66 0.76
C PRO A 26 -23.16 4.15 0.85
N THR A 27 -22.08 3.63 0.25
CA THR A 27 -21.83 2.18 0.25
C THR A 27 -21.38 1.68 1.62
N LEU A 28 -20.93 2.57 2.52
CA LEU A 28 -20.57 2.22 3.90
C LEU A 28 -21.76 1.62 4.66
N ALA A 29 -22.98 2.10 4.40
CA ALA A 29 -24.17 1.61 5.10
C ALA A 29 -24.42 0.11 4.85
N ASP A 30 -24.03 -0.39 3.67
CA ASP A 30 -24.18 -1.80 3.29
C ASP A 30 -23.06 -2.67 3.88
N HIS A 31 -21.90 -2.11 4.24
CA HIS A 31 -20.73 -2.87 4.72
C HIS A 31 -20.28 -2.51 6.15
N ILE A 32 -21.03 -1.66 6.88
CA ILE A 32 -20.62 -1.17 8.20
C ILE A 32 -20.38 -2.30 9.21
N HIS A 33 -21.19 -3.34 9.14
CA HIS A 33 -21.07 -4.50 10.01
C HIS A 33 -19.77 -5.28 9.76
N GLU A 34 -19.31 -5.37 8.50
CA GLU A 34 -18.03 -5.98 8.14
C GLU A 34 -16.86 -5.15 8.65
N VAL A 35 -16.93 -3.81 8.55
CA VAL A 35 -15.89 -2.91 9.10
C VAL A 35 -15.75 -3.11 10.61
N ILE A 36 -16.88 -3.10 11.33
CA ILE A 36 -16.90 -3.30 12.78
C ILE A 36 -16.41 -4.70 13.14
N ALA A 37 -16.85 -5.73 12.42
CA ALA A 37 -16.45 -7.11 12.67
C ALA A 37 -14.95 -7.31 12.42
N ALA A 38 -14.40 -6.76 11.33
CA ALA A 38 -12.98 -6.81 11.03
C ALA A 38 -12.14 -6.09 12.09
N PHE A 39 -12.54 -4.88 12.48
CA PHE A 39 -11.87 -4.15 13.56
C PHE A 39 -11.88 -4.93 14.88
N ALA A 40 -13.05 -5.43 15.29
CA ALA A 40 -13.20 -6.22 16.51
C ALA A 40 -12.39 -7.52 16.46
N PHE A 41 -12.32 -8.18 15.30
CA PHE A 41 -11.54 -9.38 15.08
C PHE A 41 -10.04 -9.14 15.28
N TYR A 42 -9.47 -8.10 14.66
CA TYR A 42 -8.05 -7.79 14.83
C TYR A 42 -7.72 -7.30 16.24
N LEU A 43 -8.63 -6.53 16.85
CA LEU A 43 -8.50 -6.15 18.26
C LEU A 43 -8.53 -7.37 19.18
N PHE A 44 -9.41 -8.34 18.92
CA PHE A 44 -9.46 -9.60 19.67
C PHE A 44 -8.18 -10.41 19.49
N ILE A 45 -7.61 -10.47 18.28
CA ILE A 45 -6.33 -11.14 18.04
C ILE A 45 -5.23 -10.49 18.87
N HIS A 46 -5.12 -9.17 18.83
CA HIS A 46 -4.11 -8.42 19.58
C HIS A 46 -4.29 -8.60 21.09
N ALA A 47 -5.49 -8.34 21.61
CA ALA A 47 -5.71 -8.21 23.04
C ALA A 47 -5.88 -9.56 23.77
N VAL A 48 -6.35 -10.60 23.06
CA VAL A 48 -6.73 -11.88 23.69
C VAL A 48 -6.02 -13.05 23.04
N LEU A 49 -6.20 -13.26 21.73
CA LEU A 49 -5.76 -14.50 21.08
C LEU A 49 -4.24 -14.64 21.09
N SER A 50 -3.50 -13.61 20.67
CA SER A 50 -2.03 -13.67 20.58
C SER A 50 -1.37 -13.79 21.95
N PRO A 51 -1.72 -12.98 22.97
CA PRO A 51 -1.15 -13.12 24.31
C PRO A 51 -1.48 -14.46 24.98
N TRP A 52 -2.62 -15.07 24.64
CA TRP A 52 -3.01 -16.38 25.15
C TRP A 52 -2.32 -17.54 24.41
N LEU A 53 -2.25 -17.48 23.08
CA LEU A 53 -1.77 -18.58 22.25
C LEU A 53 -0.24 -18.59 22.11
N SER A 54 0.40 -17.43 22.01
CA SER A 54 1.86 -17.30 21.86
C SER A 54 2.69 -17.98 22.96
N PRO A 55 2.36 -17.89 24.27
CA PRO A 55 3.10 -18.62 25.30
C PRO A 55 2.89 -20.14 25.24
N ILE A 56 1.82 -20.63 24.61
CA ILE A 56 1.54 -22.06 24.42
C ILE A 56 2.33 -22.60 23.23
N LEU A 57 2.34 -21.87 22.11
CA LEU A 57 3.04 -22.28 20.88
C LEU A 57 4.55 -22.10 20.97
N PHE A 58 5.01 -21.01 21.61
CA PHE A 58 6.42 -20.64 21.71
C PHE A 58 6.87 -20.41 23.16
N PRO A 59 6.73 -21.40 24.06
CA PRO A 59 6.96 -21.23 25.50
C PRO A 59 8.40 -20.85 25.83
N GLN A 60 9.37 -21.31 25.03
CA GLN A 60 10.80 -21.08 25.25
C GLN A 60 11.27 -19.70 24.78
N SER A 61 10.55 -19.09 23.83
CA SER A 61 10.91 -17.81 23.21
C SER A 61 10.04 -16.68 23.78
N TYR A 62 8.71 -16.78 23.64
CA TYR A 62 7.79 -15.69 24.00
C TYR A 62 7.89 -15.29 25.48
N ASN A 63 7.99 -16.26 26.40
CA ASN A 63 8.05 -15.97 27.83
C ASN A 63 9.30 -15.19 28.26
N LYS A 64 10.39 -15.28 27.49
CA LYS A 64 11.65 -14.58 27.74
C LYS A 64 11.69 -13.17 27.13
N LEU A 65 10.73 -12.84 26.28
CA LEU A 65 10.68 -11.53 25.61
C LEU A 65 10.35 -10.40 26.60
N THR A 66 10.92 -9.22 26.36
CA THR A 66 10.57 -8.00 27.10
C THR A 66 9.12 -7.60 26.82
N PRO A 67 8.45 -6.84 27.72
CA PRO A 67 7.09 -6.37 27.47
C PRO A 67 6.93 -5.63 26.13
N ARG A 68 7.92 -4.83 25.75
CA ARG A 68 7.95 -4.13 24.46
C ARG A 68 7.98 -5.10 23.28
N THR A 69 8.84 -6.12 23.36
CA THR A 69 8.96 -7.12 22.28
C THR A 69 7.76 -8.05 22.22
N LYS A 70 7.10 -8.34 23.34
CA LYS A 70 5.83 -9.08 23.37
C LYS A 70 4.71 -8.31 22.67
N LEU A 71 4.58 -7.02 22.97
CA LEU A 71 3.63 -6.17 22.26
C LEU A 71 3.90 -6.16 20.75
N ASN A 72 5.17 -6.00 20.35
CA ASN A 72 5.52 -6.05 18.93
C ASN A 72 5.22 -7.43 18.31
N TRP A 73 5.48 -8.51 19.05
CA TRP A 73 5.11 -9.87 18.65
C TRP A 73 3.61 -9.99 18.38
N ASP A 74 2.77 -9.51 19.30
CA ASP A 74 1.32 -9.60 19.17
C ASP A 74 0.81 -8.79 17.97
N ILE A 75 1.45 -7.66 17.66
CA ILE A 75 1.14 -6.85 16.47
C ILE A 75 1.58 -7.55 15.18
N HIS A 76 2.76 -8.21 15.17
CA HIS A 76 3.18 -9.05 14.04
C HIS A 76 2.23 -10.23 13.82
N VAL A 77 1.66 -10.81 14.88
CA VAL A 77 0.64 -11.88 14.74
C VAL A 77 -0.61 -11.33 14.04
N VAL A 78 -1.07 -10.14 14.42
CA VAL A 78 -2.23 -9.50 13.78
C VAL A 78 -1.96 -9.20 12.31
N SER A 79 -0.81 -8.60 11.99
CA SER A 79 -0.40 -8.30 10.60
C SER A 79 -0.25 -9.58 9.77
N PHE A 80 0.29 -10.65 10.34
CA PHE A 80 0.43 -11.94 9.66
C PHE A 80 -0.94 -12.55 9.32
N VAL A 81 -1.87 -12.58 10.28
CA VAL A 81 -3.23 -13.10 10.05
C VAL A 81 -3.97 -12.23 9.03
N GLN A 82 -3.91 -10.90 9.19
CA GLN A 82 -4.57 -9.99 8.26
C GLN A 82 -4.07 -10.17 6.84
N SER A 83 -2.75 -10.17 6.64
CA SER A 83 -2.17 -10.23 5.29
C SER A 83 -2.49 -11.56 4.60
N ILE A 84 -2.56 -12.69 5.32
CA ILE A 84 -3.02 -13.95 4.73
C ILE A 84 -4.50 -13.86 4.33
N VAL A 85 -5.36 -13.44 5.25
CA VAL A 85 -6.82 -13.42 5.05
C VAL A 85 -7.20 -12.48 3.90
N ILE A 86 -6.68 -11.25 3.91
CA ILE A 86 -7.07 -10.23 2.95
C ILE A 86 -6.54 -10.52 1.55
N ASN A 87 -5.32 -11.05 1.41
CA ASN A 87 -4.77 -11.40 0.11
C ASN A 87 -5.48 -12.62 -0.49
N ALA A 88 -5.81 -13.62 0.34
CA ALA A 88 -6.60 -14.76 -0.12
C ALA A 88 -7.98 -14.32 -0.61
N ALA A 89 -8.66 -13.46 0.15
CA ALA A 89 -9.96 -12.90 -0.25
C ALA A 89 -9.84 -12.04 -1.53
N ALA A 90 -8.83 -11.17 -1.62
CA ALA A 90 -8.63 -10.30 -2.78
C ALA A 90 -8.33 -11.10 -4.06
N LEU A 91 -7.45 -12.10 -3.98
CA LEU A 91 -7.14 -12.98 -5.12
C LEU A 91 -8.36 -13.78 -5.56
N TRP A 92 -9.16 -14.27 -4.61
CA TRP A 92 -10.41 -14.95 -4.92
C TRP A 92 -11.41 -14.02 -5.62
N VAL A 93 -11.64 -12.81 -5.10
CA VAL A 93 -12.51 -11.82 -5.76
C VAL A 93 -11.98 -11.45 -7.15
N MET A 94 -10.68 -11.24 -7.30
CA MET A 94 -10.08 -10.92 -8.61
C MET A 94 -10.25 -12.05 -9.63
N TYR A 95 -10.25 -13.30 -9.19
CA TYR A 95 -10.42 -14.47 -10.04
C TYR A 95 -11.89 -14.79 -10.34
N SER A 96 -12.79 -14.62 -9.36
CA SER A 96 -14.19 -15.04 -9.44
C SER A 96 -15.18 -13.93 -9.81
N ASP A 97 -14.82 -12.65 -9.65
CA ASP A 97 -15.71 -11.51 -9.97
C ASP A 97 -15.64 -11.17 -11.46
N GLU A 98 -16.46 -11.88 -12.25
CA GLU A 98 -16.60 -11.64 -13.70
C GLU A 98 -17.10 -10.22 -13.98
N GLU A 99 -18.04 -9.70 -13.18
CA GLU A 99 -18.56 -8.34 -13.33
C GLU A 99 -17.46 -7.30 -13.21
N ARG A 100 -16.62 -7.42 -12.16
CA ARG A 100 -15.43 -6.58 -11.99
C ARG A 100 -14.51 -6.69 -13.21
N SER A 101 -14.20 -7.90 -13.66
CA SER A 101 -13.29 -8.11 -14.80
C SER A 101 -13.80 -7.49 -16.11
N SER A 102 -15.11 -7.38 -16.25
CA SER A 102 -15.77 -6.80 -17.43
C SER A 102 -15.80 -5.27 -17.47
N MET A 103 -15.33 -4.59 -16.40
CA MET A 103 -15.45 -3.13 -16.27
C MET A 103 -14.51 -2.37 -17.21
N THR A 104 -15.09 -1.45 -17.97
CA THR A 104 -14.39 -0.45 -18.78
C THR A 104 -13.72 0.62 -17.92
N SER A 105 -12.90 1.49 -18.51
CA SER A 105 -12.18 2.56 -17.80
C SER A 105 -13.10 3.45 -16.94
N GLY A 106 -14.25 3.86 -17.47
CA GLY A 106 -15.22 4.65 -16.69
C GLY A 106 -15.88 3.82 -15.58
N GLU A 107 -16.22 2.57 -15.87
CA GLU A 107 -16.85 1.68 -14.88
C GLU A 107 -15.88 1.30 -13.76
N ARG A 108 -14.57 1.27 -14.00
CA ARG A 108 -13.58 1.08 -12.92
C ARG A 108 -13.52 2.26 -11.96
N VAL A 109 -13.95 3.45 -12.39
CA VAL A 109 -14.05 4.63 -11.52
C VAL A 109 -15.33 4.64 -10.73
N PHE A 110 -16.48 4.39 -11.38
CA PHE A 110 -17.80 4.64 -10.78
C PHE A 110 -18.60 3.36 -10.45
N GLY A 111 -18.21 2.23 -11.02
CA GLY A 111 -18.89 0.95 -10.85
C GLY A 111 -18.66 0.37 -9.47
N TYR A 112 -19.60 -0.47 -9.05
CA TYR A 112 -19.60 -1.11 -7.74
C TYR A 112 -19.81 -2.62 -7.86
N THR A 113 -19.11 -3.40 -7.03
CA THR A 113 -19.52 -4.79 -6.75
C THR A 113 -19.47 -5.03 -5.25
N GLY A 114 -20.46 -5.75 -4.70
CA GLY A 114 -20.48 -6.09 -3.28
C GLY A 114 -19.21 -6.81 -2.81
N ALA A 115 -18.65 -7.71 -3.62
CA ALA A 115 -17.40 -8.39 -3.29
C ALA A 115 -16.19 -7.44 -3.17
N CYS A 116 -16.09 -6.40 -4.00
CA CYS A 116 -15.06 -5.37 -3.83
C CYS A 116 -15.33 -4.50 -2.60
N GLY A 117 -16.61 -4.21 -2.31
CA GLY A 117 -17.05 -3.55 -1.08
C GLY A 117 -16.61 -4.30 0.18
N LEU A 118 -16.74 -5.63 0.19
CA LEU A 118 -16.26 -6.48 1.28
C LEU A 118 -14.75 -6.35 1.49
N ILE A 119 -13.95 -6.45 0.42
CA ILE A 119 -12.48 -6.28 0.54
C ILE A 119 -12.13 -4.92 1.13
N GLN A 120 -12.83 -3.87 0.69
CA GLN A 120 -12.66 -2.54 1.23
C GLN A 120 -13.05 -2.44 2.70
N ALA A 121 -14.14 -3.08 3.13
CA ALA A 121 -14.58 -3.09 4.51
C ALA A 121 -13.62 -3.83 5.44
N LEU A 122 -13.14 -5.00 5.01
CA LEU A 122 -12.10 -5.75 5.72
C LEU A 122 -10.80 -4.95 5.86
N ALA A 123 -10.40 -4.26 4.78
CA ALA A 123 -9.23 -3.39 4.78
C ALA A 123 -9.40 -2.18 5.72
N VAL A 124 -10.53 -1.47 5.65
CA VAL A 124 -10.81 -0.32 6.53
C VAL A 124 -10.85 -0.74 8.01
N GLY A 125 -11.51 -1.86 8.34
CA GLY A 125 -11.54 -2.37 9.71
C GLY A 125 -10.14 -2.66 10.27
N TYR A 126 -9.26 -3.23 9.45
CA TYR A 126 -7.84 -3.40 9.79
C TYR A 126 -7.11 -2.07 9.92
N PHE A 127 -7.22 -1.16 8.95
CA PHE A 127 -6.48 0.11 8.98
C PHE A 127 -6.94 1.05 10.08
N VAL A 128 -8.17 0.94 10.57
CA VAL A 128 -8.60 1.60 11.81
C VAL A 128 -7.83 1.06 13.01
N TYR A 129 -7.71 -0.27 13.13
CA TYR A 129 -6.87 -0.91 14.15
C TYR A 129 -5.40 -0.48 14.03
N ASP A 130 -4.85 -0.51 12.81
CA ASP A 130 -3.46 -0.18 12.51
C ASP A 130 -3.16 1.30 12.84
N LEU A 131 -4.07 2.22 12.52
CA LEU A 131 -3.96 3.62 12.88
C LEU A 131 -3.96 3.83 14.40
N ILE A 132 -4.86 3.16 15.13
CA ILE A 132 -4.91 3.27 16.60
C ILE A 132 -3.60 2.77 17.20
N VAL A 133 -3.11 1.61 16.77
CA VAL A 133 -1.85 1.04 17.26
C VAL A 133 -0.66 1.94 16.92
N SER A 134 -0.61 2.47 15.69
CA SER A 134 0.43 3.39 15.22
C SER A 134 0.44 4.71 15.97
N ILE A 135 -0.72 5.24 16.36
CA ILE A 135 -0.82 6.46 17.19
C ILE A 135 -0.35 6.18 18.63
N VAL A 136 -0.92 5.16 19.26
CA VAL A 136 -0.64 4.83 20.68
C VAL A 136 0.84 4.46 20.87
N HIS A 137 1.40 3.72 19.91
CA HIS A 137 2.77 3.24 19.95
C HIS A 137 3.66 3.92 18.91
N VAL A 138 3.40 5.21 18.61
CA VAL A 138 4.16 5.95 17.59
C VAL A 138 5.66 5.95 17.87
N ARG A 139 6.07 6.05 19.15
CA ARG A 139 7.48 5.98 19.58
C ARG A 139 8.13 4.60 19.33
N MET A 140 7.32 3.58 19.06
CA MET A 140 7.77 2.24 18.73
C MET A 140 7.86 2.05 17.21
N PHE A 141 6.79 2.39 16.48
CA PHE A 141 6.63 2.06 15.05
C PHE A 141 7.12 3.12 14.08
N GLY A 142 7.12 4.38 14.48
CA GLY A 142 7.57 5.44 13.61
C GLY A 142 6.50 6.33 13.01
N ILE A 143 6.95 7.50 12.54
CA ILE A 143 6.10 8.44 11.79
C ILE A 143 5.81 7.88 10.38
N GLY A 144 6.75 7.11 9.80
CA GLY A 144 6.54 6.45 8.50
C GLY A 144 5.34 5.51 8.51
N MET A 145 5.25 4.64 9.52
CA MET A 145 4.10 3.75 9.72
C MET A 145 2.82 4.52 10.05
N LEU A 146 2.91 5.63 10.77
CA LEU A 146 1.74 6.50 11.00
C LEU A 146 1.21 7.10 9.68
N PHE A 147 2.08 7.62 8.81
CA PHE A 147 1.68 8.12 7.50
C PHE A 147 1.16 7.01 6.59
N HIS A 148 1.73 5.81 6.68
CA HIS A 148 1.21 4.62 6.00
C HIS A 148 -0.24 4.34 6.46
N ALA A 149 -0.47 4.19 7.77
CA ALA A 149 -1.78 3.90 8.34
C ALA A 149 -2.83 4.97 7.99
N ILE A 150 -2.47 6.25 8.07
CA ILE A 150 -3.36 7.36 7.67
C ILE A 150 -3.70 7.29 6.18
N SER A 151 -2.68 7.12 5.32
CA SER A 151 -2.85 7.12 3.86
C SER A 151 -3.65 5.91 3.39
N ALA A 152 -3.36 4.73 3.94
CA ALA A 152 -4.07 3.49 3.65
C ALA A 152 -5.53 3.57 4.11
N LEU A 153 -5.78 4.00 5.36
CA LEU A 153 -7.15 4.20 5.86
C LEU A 153 -7.91 5.19 4.99
N TRP A 154 -7.29 6.31 4.61
CA TRP A 154 -7.91 7.32 3.76
C TRP A 154 -8.32 6.75 2.40
N VAL A 155 -7.39 6.14 1.67
CA VAL A 155 -7.62 5.59 0.32
C VAL A 155 -8.71 4.53 0.32
N PHE A 156 -8.71 3.60 1.28
CA PHE A 156 -9.75 2.57 1.35
C PHE A 156 -11.09 3.12 1.86
N SER A 157 -11.09 4.11 2.76
CA SER A 157 -12.33 4.76 3.21
C SER A 157 -12.99 5.57 2.09
N LEU A 158 -12.19 6.18 1.21
CA LEU A 158 -12.69 6.93 0.07
C LEU A 158 -13.49 6.05 -0.90
N GLY A 159 -13.20 4.76 -1.00
CA GLY A 159 -13.99 3.88 -1.87
C GLY A 159 -15.43 3.64 -1.38
N PHE A 160 -15.78 4.08 -0.16
CA PHE A 160 -17.17 4.05 0.29
C PHE A 160 -18.00 5.20 -0.30
N ARG A 161 -17.33 6.27 -0.77
CA ARG A 161 -17.87 7.08 -1.86
C ARG A 161 -17.68 6.23 -3.11
N PRO A 162 -18.71 5.83 -3.86
CA PRO A 162 -18.62 4.89 -4.98
C PRO A 162 -17.61 5.35 -6.05
N PHE A 163 -16.34 5.09 -5.77
CA PHE A 163 -15.16 5.69 -6.39
C PHE A 163 -14.03 4.68 -6.27
N LEU A 164 -13.53 4.20 -7.40
CA LEU A 164 -12.41 3.24 -7.47
C LEU A 164 -12.64 1.93 -6.70
N ASN A 165 -13.89 1.52 -6.49
CA ASN A 165 -14.23 0.26 -5.81
C ASN A 165 -13.57 -0.95 -6.50
N TYR A 166 -13.51 -0.94 -7.84
CA TYR A 166 -12.77 -1.94 -8.65
C TYR A 166 -11.33 -2.19 -8.17
N PHE A 167 -10.67 -1.14 -7.69
CA PHE A 167 -9.25 -1.15 -7.34
C PHE A 167 -9.00 -1.59 -5.89
N ALA A 168 -10.02 -1.77 -5.05
CA ALA A 168 -9.86 -2.24 -3.68
C ALA A 168 -9.07 -3.57 -3.59
N PRO A 169 -9.46 -4.65 -4.29
CA PRO A 169 -8.66 -5.88 -4.31
C PRO A 169 -7.34 -5.72 -5.06
N THR A 170 -7.20 -4.74 -5.94
CA THR A 170 -5.97 -4.51 -6.71
C THR A 170 -4.86 -3.90 -5.85
N PHE A 171 -5.17 -2.87 -5.06
CA PHE A 171 -4.19 -2.16 -4.22
C PHE A 171 -3.96 -2.85 -2.87
N ILE A 172 -4.88 -3.69 -2.39
CA ILE A 172 -4.63 -4.45 -1.15
C ILE A 172 -3.56 -5.54 -1.34
N LEU A 173 -3.28 -5.97 -2.58
CA LEU A 173 -2.20 -6.92 -2.90
C LEU A 173 -0.79 -6.39 -2.61
N TYR A 174 -0.64 -5.12 -2.25
CA TYR A 174 0.61 -4.61 -1.69
C TYR A 174 0.99 -5.33 -0.38
N GLU A 175 0.00 -5.90 0.30
CA GLU A 175 0.19 -6.72 1.50
C GLU A 175 0.70 -8.13 1.18
N LEU A 176 0.86 -8.53 -0.09
CA LEU A 176 1.26 -9.90 -0.45
C LEU A 176 2.67 -10.26 0.03
N SER A 177 3.54 -9.27 0.24
CA SER A 177 4.86 -9.46 0.84
C SER A 177 4.83 -9.57 2.38
N SER A 178 3.79 -9.04 3.02
CA SER A 178 3.67 -8.91 4.47
C SER A 178 3.66 -10.25 5.24
N PRO A 179 3.13 -11.37 4.70
CA PRO A 179 3.28 -12.67 5.36
C PRO A 179 4.76 -13.09 5.49
N PHE A 180 5.55 -12.92 4.45
CA PHE A 180 6.97 -13.28 4.46
C PHE A 180 7.79 -12.37 5.38
N LEU A 181 7.42 -11.08 5.46
CA LEU A 181 8.01 -10.14 6.41
C LEU A 181 7.80 -10.62 7.85
N ASN A 182 6.56 -10.92 8.21
CA ASN A 182 6.22 -11.38 9.56
C ASN A 182 6.90 -12.71 9.90
N ILE A 183 6.94 -13.68 8.96
CA ILE A 183 7.69 -14.93 9.15
C ILE A 183 9.18 -14.64 9.37
N HIS A 184 9.77 -13.71 8.61
CA HIS A 184 11.18 -13.35 8.76
C HIS A 184 11.47 -12.82 10.17
N TRP A 185 10.61 -11.93 10.67
CA TRP A 185 10.66 -11.38 12.02
C TRP A 185 10.51 -12.45 13.10
N PHE A 186 9.53 -13.35 12.96
CA PHE A 186 9.34 -14.43 13.93
C PHE A 186 10.56 -15.35 14.00
N LEU A 187 11.16 -15.71 12.86
CA LEU A 187 12.36 -16.54 12.81
C LEU A 187 13.54 -15.92 13.58
N ASP A 188 13.69 -14.59 13.53
CA ASP A 188 14.68 -13.89 14.35
C ASP A 188 14.37 -14.03 15.85
N LYS A 189 13.11 -13.84 16.26
CA LYS A 189 12.73 -13.88 17.68
C LYS A 189 12.68 -15.28 18.30
N VAL A 190 12.64 -16.34 17.48
CA VAL A 190 12.70 -17.73 17.97
C VAL A 190 14.11 -18.34 17.91
N ASN A 191 15.16 -17.52 17.78
CA ASN A 191 16.56 -17.93 17.67
C ASN A 191 16.85 -18.81 16.43
N MET A 192 16.14 -18.55 15.33
CA MET A 192 16.39 -19.18 14.03
C MET A 192 17.09 -18.23 13.04
N THR A 193 17.71 -17.17 13.56
CA THR A 193 18.51 -16.22 12.79
C THR A 193 19.66 -16.95 12.08
N GLY A 194 19.83 -16.73 10.77
CA GLY A 194 20.86 -17.42 9.98
C GLY A 194 20.44 -18.80 9.44
N SER A 195 19.27 -19.30 9.79
CA SER A 195 18.83 -20.63 9.33
C SER A 195 18.46 -20.65 7.84
N ARG A 196 18.57 -21.83 7.21
CA ARG A 196 18.12 -22.05 5.83
C ARG A 196 16.64 -21.66 5.63
N ALA A 197 15.80 -21.87 6.64
CA ALA A 197 14.39 -21.47 6.61
C ALA A 197 14.24 -19.95 6.51
N GLN A 198 15.01 -19.20 7.31
CA GLN A 198 15.01 -17.74 7.26
C GLN A 198 15.55 -17.22 5.92
N TRP A 199 16.52 -17.90 5.32
CA TRP A 199 17.07 -17.54 4.02
C TRP A 199 16.06 -17.72 2.88
N TYR A 200 15.42 -18.90 2.76
CA TYR A 200 14.39 -19.14 1.75
C TYR A 200 13.22 -18.15 1.91
N ASN A 201 12.80 -17.89 3.16
CA ASN A 201 11.77 -16.89 3.43
C ASN A 201 12.23 -15.47 3.07
N GLY A 202 13.49 -15.12 3.34
CA GLY A 202 14.08 -13.85 2.93
C GLY A 202 14.09 -13.66 1.40
N MET A 203 14.41 -14.69 0.64
CA MET A 203 14.29 -14.65 -0.82
C MET A 203 12.84 -14.42 -1.27
N ALA A 204 11.89 -15.17 -0.69
CA ALA A 204 10.47 -15.02 -0.99
C ALA A 204 9.95 -13.61 -0.64
N LEU A 205 10.42 -13.05 0.48
CA LEU A 205 10.14 -11.67 0.90
C LEU A 205 10.65 -10.65 -0.13
N LEU A 206 11.93 -10.71 -0.49
CA LEU A 206 12.51 -9.76 -1.46
C LEU A 206 11.81 -9.85 -2.83
N PHE A 207 11.56 -11.08 -3.30
CA PHE A 207 10.87 -11.31 -4.57
C PHE A 207 9.43 -10.80 -4.55
N SER A 208 8.66 -11.18 -3.52
CA SER A 208 7.26 -10.76 -3.39
C SER A 208 7.16 -9.25 -3.23
N PHE A 209 8.01 -8.63 -2.41
CA PHE A 209 8.06 -7.17 -2.24
C PHE A 209 8.29 -6.47 -3.58
N PHE A 210 9.31 -6.89 -4.33
CA PHE A 210 9.58 -6.33 -5.65
C PHE A 210 8.42 -6.51 -6.64
N ALA A 211 7.88 -7.73 -6.73
CA ALA A 211 6.83 -8.06 -7.67
C ALA A 211 5.51 -7.33 -7.36
N CYS A 212 5.01 -7.40 -6.12
CA CYS A 212 3.70 -6.85 -5.78
C CYS A 212 3.73 -5.34 -5.54
N ARG A 213 4.76 -4.80 -4.85
CA ARG A 213 4.80 -3.37 -4.48
C ARG A 213 5.42 -2.49 -5.57
N LEU A 214 6.55 -2.91 -6.17
CA LEU A 214 7.24 -2.07 -7.17
C LEU A 214 6.71 -2.29 -8.59
N VAL A 215 6.57 -3.53 -9.04
CA VAL A 215 6.15 -3.79 -10.43
C VAL A 215 4.63 -3.66 -10.56
N TRP A 216 3.87 -4.54 -9.91
CA TRP A 216 2.42 -4.54 -9.98
C TRP A 216 1.82 -3.25 -9.43
N GLY A 217 2.27 -2.81 -8.26
CA GLY A 217 1.78 -1.59 -7.63
C GLY A 217 1.97 -0.34 -8.49
N THR A 218 3.16 -0.12 -9.04
CA THR A 218 3.42 1.03 -9.93
C THR A 218 2.59 0.94 -11.21
N TRP A 219 2.48 -0.24 -11.80
CA TRP A 219 1.63 -0.43 -12.99
C TRP A 219 0.17 -0.07 -12.71
N GLN A 220 -0.40 -0.58 -11.61
CA GLN A 220 -1.79 -0.30 -11.23
C GLN A 220 -1.99 1.17 -10.83
N THR A 221 -0.96 1.81 -10.27
CA THR A 221 -0.94 3.25 -10.00
C THR A 221 -1.08 4.05 -11.30
N VAL A 222 -0.36 3.70 -12.36
CA VAL A 222 -0.50 4.36 -13.67
C VAL A 222 -1.90 4.15 -14.25
N VAL A 223 -2.45 2.94 -14.16
CA VAL A 223 -3.80 2.62 -14.65
C VAL A 223 -4.86 3.44 -13.91
N VAL A 224 -4.83 3.46 -12.57
CA VAL A 224 -5.81 4.20 -11.78
C VAL A 224 -5.71 5.72 -12.01
N TYR A 225 -4.49 6.24 -12.25
CA TYR A 225 -4.30 7.66 -12.57
C TYR A 225 -4.90 8.00 -13.94
N GLY A 226 -4.73 7.13 -14.94
CA GLY A 226 -5.38 7.29 -16.25
C GLY A 226 -6.90 7.28 -16.15
N ASP A 227 -7.46 6.32 -15.40
CA ASP A 227 -8.90 6.21 -15.19
C ASP A 227 -9.47 7.42 -14.44
N MET A 228 -8.80 7.87 -13.36
CA MET A 228 -9.18 9.08 -12.64
C MET A 228 -9.10 10.33 -13.51
N TRP A 229 -8.06 10.46 -14.35
CA TRP A 229 -7.93 11.58 -15.27
C TRP A 229 -9.06 11.62 -16.29
N ASN A 230 -9.42 10.46 -16.86
CA ASN A 230 -10.55 10.34 -17.77
C ASN A 230 -11.88 10.71 -17.08
N GLY A 231 -12.11 10.22 -15.85
CA GLY A 231 -13.29 10.56 -15.07
C GLY A 231 -13.38 12.06 -14.72
N LEU A 232 -12.23 12.67 -14.40
CA LEU A 232 -12.14 14.09 -14.09
C LEU A 232 -12.40 14.97 -15.32
N GLN A 233 -11.84 14.59 -16.48
CA GLN A 233 -12.12 15.28 -17.74
C GLN A 233 -13.61 15.22 -18.12
N GLN A 234 -14.25 14.07 -17.94
CA GLN A 234 -15.70 13.93 -18.15
C GLN A 234 -16.50 14.82 -17.20
N THR A 235 -16.07 14.91 -15.93
CA THR A 235 -16.71 15.77 -14.92
C THR A 235 -16.60 17.25 -15.30
N TRP A 236 -15.42 17.72 -15.68
CA TRP A 236 -15.22 19.10 -16.10
C TRP A 236 -15.95 19.46 -17.39
N SER A 237 -15.98 18.52 -18.34
CA SER A 237 -16.70 18.69 -19.60
C SER A 237 -18.21 18.81 -19.37
N ALA A 238 -18.77 17.95 -18.49
CA ALA A 238 -20.17 18.02 -18.10
C ALA A 238 -20.51 19.30 -17.33
N ALA A 239 -19.61 19.78 -16.47
CA ALA A 239 -19.79 21.03 -15.74
C ALA A 239 -19.71 22.28 -16.64
N ALA A 240 -18.95 22.22 -17.73
CA ALA A 240 -18.82 23.30 -18.71
C ALA A 240 -19.92 23.31 -19.78
N ALA A 241 -20.72 22.24 -19.89
CA ALA A 241 -21.77 22.11 -20.90
C ALA A 241 -22.92 23.10 -20.65
N PRO A 242 -23.55 23.67 -21.70
CA PRO A 242 -24.75 24.49 -21.57
C PRO A 242 -25.88 23.72 -20.85
N LEU A 243 -26.75 24.44 -20.13
CA LEU A 243 -27.89 23.86 -19.39
C LEU A 243 -28.83 23.00 -20.26
N SER A 244 -28.84 23.19 -21.59
CA SER A 244 -29.63 22.39 -22.54
C SER A 244 -29.02 21.02 -22.86
N GLU A 245 -27.76 20.78 -22.51
CA GLU A 245 -26.98 19.57 -22.84
C GLU A 245 -26.37 18.92 -21.60
N THR A 246 -26.82 19.28 -20.40
CA THR A 246 -26.30 18.71 -19.15
C THR A 246 -26.64 17.21 -19.07
N MET A 247 -25.72 16.39 -19.56
CA MET A 247 -25.78 14.94 -19.44
C MET A 247 -25.09 14.51 -18.14
N SER A 248 -25.74 13.65 -17.36
CA SER A 248 -25.08 13.04 -16.20
C SER A 248 -23.86 12.25 -16.65
N VAL A 249 -22.73 12.36 -15.94
CA VAL A 249 -21.49 11.60 -16.26
C VAL A 249 -21.78 10.10 -16.39
N ASN A 250 -22.69 9.59 -15.57
CA ASN A 250 -23.16 8.21 -15.61
C ASN A 250 -23.77 7.76 -16.94
N ALA A 251 -24.41 8.66 -17.69
CA ALA A 251 -24.96 8.31 -18.99
C ALA A 251 -23.83 7.96 -19.97
N ASN A 252 -22.69 8.62 -19.89
CA ASN A 252 -21.53 8.32 -20.74
C ASN A 252 -20.79 7.05 -20.30
N VAL A 253 -20.86 6.71 -19.01
CA VAL A 253 -20.13 5.56 -18.44
C VAL A 253 -20.93 4.27 -18.57
N PHE A 254 -22.23 4.29 -18.27
CA PHE A 254 -23.04 3.08 -18.12
C PHE A 254 -23.99 2.82 -19.30
N HIS A 255 -24.26 3.79 -20.19
CA HIS A 255 -25.17 3.61 -21.33
C HIS A 255 -24.39 3.41 -22.65
N PRO A 256 -24.81 2.50 -23.55
CA PRO A 256 -25.94 1.57 -23.44
C PRO A 256 -25.60 0.24 -22.75
N ALA A 257 -24.33 -0.02 -22.43
CA ALA A 257 -23.87 -1.36 -22.02
C ALA A 257 -24.53 -1.92 -20.76
N ARG A 258 -24.90 -1.06 -19.80
CA ARG A 258 -25.45 -1.43 -18.48
C ARG A 258 -26.89 -0.97 -18.25
N ASP A 259 -27.58 -0.52 -19.29
CA ASP A 259 -28.99 -0.08 -19.20
C ASP A 259 -30.00 -1.24 -19.11
N GLY A 260 -29.51 -2.49 -19.20
CA GLY A 260 -30.29 -3.71 -19.13
C GLY A 260 -31.02 -4.07 -20.43
N ARG A 261 -31.06 -3.18 -21.44
CA ARG A 261 -31.76 -3.42 -22.71
C ARG A 261 -31.05 -4.44 -23.60
N LEU A 262 -29.73 -4.57 -23.42
CA LEU A 262 -28.90 -5.56 -24.11
C LEU A 262 -28.85 -6.91 -23.37
N CYS A 263 -29.49 -7.03 -22.19
CA CYS A 263 -29.48 -8.28 -21.43
C CYS A 263 -30.51 -9.28 -21.94
N VAL A 264 -30.06 -10.51 -22.14
CA VAL A 264 -30.90 -11.63 -22.59
C VAL A 264 -31.35 -12.53 -21.43
N THR A 265 -30.67 -12.44 -20.27
CA THR A 265 -30.93 -13.28 -19.09
C THR A 265 -31.16 -12.44 -17.83
N ASP A 266 -31.94 -12.97 -16.89
CA ASP A 266 -32.17 -12.34 -15.58
C ASP A 266 -30.86 -12.12 -14.80
N ALA A 267 -29.89 -13.02 -14.97
CA ALA A 267 -28.57 -12.90 -14.36
C ALA A 267 -27.83 -11.64 -14.87
N CYS A 268 -27.87 -11.38 -16.19
CA CYS A 268 -27.30 -10.16 -16.77
C CYS A 268 -27.97 -8.90 -16.22
N VAL A 269 -29.30 -8.92 -16.07
CA VAL A 269 -30.05 -7.76 -15.53
C VAL A 269 -29.62 -7.47 -14.09
N ARG A 270 -29.50 -8.50 -13.24
CA ARG A 270 -29.05 -8.33 -11.85
C ARG A 270 -27.59 -7.88 -11.76
N ALA A 271 -26.70 -8.44 -12.59
CA ALA A 271 -25.29 -8.04 -12.64
C ALA A 271 -25.14 -6.56 -13.03
N ASN A 272 -25.87 -6.10 -14.04
CA ASN A 272 -25.88 -4.69 -14.45
C ASN A 272 -26.51 -3.77 -13.38
N ALA A 273 -27.57 -4.24 -12.70
CA ALA A 273 -28.17 -3.51 -11.59
C ALA A 273 -27.19 -3.33 -10.42
N GLU A 274 -26.37 -4.35 -10.12
CA GLU A 274 -25.34 -4.28 -9.09
C GLU A 274 -24.25 -3.27 -9.43
N ILE A 275 -23.70 -3.33 -10.66
CA ILE A 275 -22.67 -2.39 -11.13
C ILE A 275 -23.14 -0.94 -11.04
N THR A 276 -24.43 -0.72 -11.33
CA THR A 276 -25.04 0.62 -11.38
C THR A 276 -25.76 1.01 -10.09
N LYS A 277 -25.66 0.20 -9.02
CA LYS A 277 -26.43 0.35 -7.76
C LYS A 277 -26.30 1.74 -7.14
N PHE A 278 -25.10 2.32 -7.17
CA PHE A 278 -24.82 3.63 -6.57
C PHE A 278 -24.64 4.77 -7.58
N LYS A 279 -25.07 4.58 -8.84
CA LYS A 279 -24.89 5.58 -9.90
C LYS A 279 -25.43 6.95 -9.51
N GLU A 280 -26.55 7.05 -8.80
CA GLU A 280 -27.16 8.35 -8.48
C GLU A 280 -26.22 9.26 -7.68
N TYR A 281 -25.38 8.66 -6.82
CA TYR A 281 -24.37 9.38 -6.03
C TYR A 281 -23.14 9.81 -6.84
N THR A 282 -22.92 9.23 -8.03
CA THR A 282 -21.82 9.56 -8.95
C THR A 282 -22.26 10.44 -10.12
N ALA A 283 -23.53 10.84 -10.19
CA ALA A 283 -24.10 11.56 -11.33
C ALA A 283 -23.41 12.91 -11.62
N GLY A 284 -22.94 13.58 -10.58
CA GLY A 284 -22.17 14.83 -10.67
C GLY A 284 -20.70 14.66 -11.05
N GLY A 285 -20.24 13.43 -11.31
CA GLY A 285 -18.84 13.13 -11.60
C GLY A 285 -17.95 13.04 -10.35
N VAL A 286 -16.64 13.09 -10.56
CA VAL A 286 -15.63 12.98 -9.49
C VAL A 286 -15.18 14.37 -9.03
N PRO A 287 -15.32 14.71 -7.74
CA PRO A 287 -14.78 15.95 -7.20
C PRO A 287 -13.25 16.02 -7.37
N THR A 288 -12.71 17.15 -7.84
CA THR A 288 -11.25 17.29 -8.06
C THR A 288 -10.45 17.06 -6.79
N TRP A 289 -10.93 17.54 -5.64
CA TRP A 289 -10.25 17.33 -4.35
C TRP A 289 -10.15 15.85 -3.98
N LEU A 290 -11.12 15.02 -4.37
CA LEU A 290 -11.12 13.59 -4.09
C LEU A 290 -9.97 12.91 -4.83
N VAL A 291 -9.79 13.23 -6.12
CA VAL A 291 -8.66 12.76 -6.92
C VAL A 291 -7.33 13.25 -6.34
N LEU A 292 -7.21 14.53 -5.98
CA LEU A 292 -5.97 15.10 -5.45
C LEU A 292 -5.55 14.42 -4.14
N THR A 293 -6.49 14.21 -3.21
CA THR A 293 -6.19 13.58 -1.92
C THR A 293 -5.89 12.08 -2.06
N TYR A 294 -6.56 11.38 -2.99
CA TYR A 294 -6.23 10.00 -3.35
C TYR A 294 -4.82 9.90 -3.92
N VAL A 295 -4.49 10.72 -4.93
CA VAL A 295 -3.16 10.76 -5.56
C VAL A 295 -2.09 11.08 -4.52
N GLY A 296 -2.30 12.09 -3.66
CA GLY A 296 -1.37 12.42 -2.59
C GLY A 296 -1.09 11.24 -1.65
N SER A 297 -2.15 10.56 -1.20
CA SER A 297 -2.03 9.39 -0.31
C SER A 297 -1.34 8.21 -1.02
N ASN A 298 -1.69 7.96 -2.29
CA ASN A 298 -1.09 6.90 -3.08
C ASN A 298 0.39 7.17 -3.40
N LEU A 299 0.78 8.44 -3.63
CA LEU A 299 2.17 8.84 -3.78
C LEU A 299 2.98 8.62 -2.50
N ILE A 300 2.41 8.92 -1.32
CA ILE A 300 3.06 8.63 -0.03
C ILE A 300 3.30 7.12 0.12
N LEU A 301 2.28 6.30 -0.12
CA LEU A 301 2.38 4.84 -0.01
C LEU A 301 3.42 4.27 -0.99
N ASN A 302 3.39 4.69 -2.25
CA ASN A 302 4.39 4.25 -3.24
C ASN A 302 5.79 4.76 -2.88
N PHE A 303 5.94 6.01 -2.45
CA PHE A 303 7.23 6.54 -2.01
C PHE A 303 7.84 5.70 -0.89
N LEU A 304 7.05 5.32 0.13
CA LEU A 304 7.50 4.43 1.20
C LEU A 304 7.98 3.10 0.64
N ASN A 305 7.25 2.47 -0.29
CA ASN A 305 7.68 1.22 -0.92
C ASN A 305 9.02 1.33 -1.65
N PHE A 306 9.21 2.39 -2.44
CA PHE A 306 10.48 2.65 -3.14
C PHE A 306 11.62 2.99 -2.18
N PHE A 307 11.33 3.72 -1.11
CA PHE A 307 12.27 4.06 -0.06
C PHE A 307 12.81 2.79 0.61
N TRP A 308 11.92 1.90 1.09
CA TRP A 308 12.32 0.64 1.73
C TRP A 308 13.10 -0.25 0.77
N PHE A 309 12.69 -0.35 -0.48
CA PHE A 309 13.42 -1.14 -1.47
C PHE A 309 14.81 -0.59 -1.79
N SER A 310 14.94 0.73 -1.85
CA SER A 310 16.24 1.37 -2.06
C SER A 310 17.20 1.06 -0.90
N LYS A 311 16.71 1.01 0.34
CA LYS A 311 17.51 0.61 1.50
C LYS A 311 17.91 -0.87 1.51
N MET A 312 17.03 -1.76 1.04
CA MET A 312 17.39 -3.16 0.79
C MET A 312 18.54 -3.27 -0.20
N VAL A 313 18.41 -2.63 -1.37
CA VAL A 313 19.42 -2.64 -2.43
C VAL A 313 20.74 -2.02 -1.96
N GLU A 314 20.70 -0.92 -1.20
CA GLU A 314 21.91 -0.30 -0.64
C GLU A 314 22.70 -1.29 0.24
N THR A 315 22.01 -2.13 1.00
CA THR A 315 22.60 -3.13 1.90
C THR A 315 23.24 -4.26 1.12
N VAL A 316 22.51 -4.77 0.13
CA VAL A 316 23.00 -5.76 -0.83
C VAL A 316 24.26 -5.24 -1.54
N LEU A 317 24.23 -4.00 -2.06
CA LEU A 317 25.34 -3.39 -2.79
C LEU A 317 26.57 -3.13 -1.92
N LYS A 318 26.39 -2.66 -0.67
CA LYS A 318 27.50 -2.45 0.26
C LYS A 318 28.30 -3.75 0.43
N ARG A 319 27.62 -4.89 0.57
CA ARG A 319 28.26 -6.18 0.81
C ARG A 319 28.90 -6.81 -0.43
N PHE A 320 28.51 -6.46 -1.65
CA PHE A 320 29.27 -6.83 -2.84
C PHE A 320 30.52 -5.95 -3.03
N ARG A 321 30.50 -4.71 -2.51
CA ARG A 321 31.64 -3.78 -2.57
C ARG A 321 32.72 -4.10 -1.52
N THR A 322 32.34 -4.51 -0.31
CA THR A 322 33.31 -4.81 0.77
C THR A 322 34.33 -5.91 0.41
N PRO A 323 33.95 -7.04 -0.21
CA PRO A 323 34.88 -8.07 -0.66
C PRO A 323 35.76 -7.61 -1.82
N ALA A 324 35.22 -6.81 -2.76
CA ALA A 324 36.00 -6.25 -3.85
C ALA A 324 37.09 -5.28 -3.34
N GLU A 325 36.76 -4.49 -2.33
CA GLU A 325 37.71 -3.60 -1.64
C GLU A 325 38.73 -4.38 -0.79
N SER A 326 38.31 -5.42 -0.08
CA SER A 326 39.22 -6.24 0.74
C SER A 326 40.18 -7.09 -0.13
N VAL A 327 39.71 -7.62 -1.26
CA VAL A 327 40.55 -8.35 -2.23
C VAL A 327 41.52 -7.38 -2.91
N ALA A 328 41.06 -6.20 -3.34
CA ALA A 328 41.94 -5.16 -3.87
C ALA A 328 42.98 -4.66 -2.85
N ALA A 329 42.63 -4.63 -1.56
CA ALA A 329 43.55 -4.28 -0.48
C ALA A 329 44.55 -5.40 -0.15
N ALA A 330 44.15 -6.67 -0.24
CA ALA A 330 45.02 -7.84 -0.07
C ALA A 330 45.99 -8.01 -1.25
N GLU A 331 45.54 -7.75 -2.49
CA GLU A 331 46.41 -7.72 -3.68
C GLU A 331 47.50 -6.64 -3.57
N LYS A 332 47.18 -5.49 -2.96
CA LYS A 332 48.17 -4.43 -2.64
C LYS A 332 49.17 -4.84 -1.55
N LYS A 333 48.85 -5.82 -0.69
CA LYS A 333 49.71 -6.30 0.40
C LYS A 333 50.52 -7.55 0.06
N GLY A 334 50.36 -8.13 -1.13
CA GLY A 334 51.24 -9.19 -1.63
C GLY A 334 51.01 -10.59 -1.06
N GLU A 335 49.91 -10.83 -0.32
CA GLU A 335 49.52 -12.18 0.13
C GLU A 335 48.77 -12.90 -0.99
N LYS A 336 49.43 -13.86 -1.65
CA LYS A 336 48.80 -14.77 -2.62
C LYS A 336 48.81 -16.20 -2.07
N GLU A 337 47.68 -16.65 -1.54
CA GLU A 337 47.29 -18.04 -1.69
C GLU A 337 46.21 -18.13 -2.77
N PRO A 338 46.35 -19.01 -3.78
CA PRO A 338 45.30 -19.21 -4.77
C PRO A 338 44.12 -19.90 -4.07
N ILE A 339 43.05 -19.16 -3.84
CA ILE A 339 41.78 -19.73 -3.39
C ILE A 339 41.36 -20.75 -4.47
N SER A 340 41.20 -22.03 -4.08
CA SER A 340 40.73 -23.06 -5.01
C SER A 340 39.36 -22.64 -5.58
N ALA A 341 39.07 -23.01 -6.83
CA ALA A 341 37.80 -22.65 -7.48
C ALA A 341 36.57 -23.08 -6.64
N GLU A 342 36.70 -24.17 -5.88
CA GLU A 342 35.68 -24.67 -4.95
C GLU A 342 35.51 -23.78 -3.72
N LYS A 343 36.61 -23.35 -3.07
CA LYS A 343 36.55 -22.37 -1.97
C LYS A 343 36.02 -21.01 -2.43
N ALA A 344 36.34 -20.60 -3.67
CA ALA A 344 35.83 -19.36 -4.25
C ALA A 344 34.33 -19.45 -4.56
N ALA A 345 33.84 -20.62 -4.98
CA ALA A 345 32.41 -20.87 -5.18
C ALA A 345 31.64 -20.90 -3.84
N GLN A 346 32.18 -21.60 -2.83
CA GLN A 346 31.63 -21.65 -1.48
C GLN A 346 31.54 -20.25 -0.86
N LEU A 347 32.61 -19.46 -0.96
CA LEU A 347 32.63 -18.08 -0.46
C LEU A 347 31.57 -17.20 -1.13
N LYS A 348 31.34 -17.38 -2.44
CA LYS A 348 30.27 -16.65 -3.15
C LYS A 348 28.89 -17.08 -2.66
N GLU A 349 28.67 -18.36 -2.42
CA GLU A 349 27.40 -18.88 -1.91
C GLU A 349 27.12 -18.37 -0.50
N ASP A 350 28.11 -18.40 0.39
CA ASP A 350 28.01 -17.86 1.75
C ASP A 350 27.75 -16.34 1.74
N ILE A 351 28.42 -15.59 0.84
CA ILE A 351 28.15 -14.15 0.66
C ILE A 351 26.70 -13.92 0.22
N VAL A 352 26.20 -14.68 -0.77
CA VAL A 352 24.81 -14.55 -1.23
C VAL A 352 23.83 -14.92 -0.11
N HIS A 353 24.16 -15.92 0.70
CA HIS A 353 23.36 -16.33 1.84
C HIS A 353 23.22 -15.20 2.87
N ASP A 354 24.34 -14.64 3.31
CA ASP A 354 24.37 -13.53 4.28
C ASP A 354 23.66 -12.28 3.75
N VAL A 355 23.88 -11.96 2.47
CA VAL A 355 23.28 -10.78 1.80
C VAL A 355 21.76 -10.82 1.82
N VAL A 356 21.16 -11.98 1.53
CA VAL A 356 19.70 -12.13 1.52
C VAL A 356 19.12 -11.96 2.92
N LEU A 357 19.76 -12.58 3.93
CA LEU A 357 19.32 -12.46 5.32
C LEU A 357 19.44 -11.04 5.86
N GLU A 358 20.54 -10.34 5.54
CA GLU A 358 20.74 -8.96 5.97
C GLU A 358 19.75 -8.01 5.27
N ALA A 359 19.52 -8.18 3.97
CA ALA A 359 18.56 -7.37 3.23
C ALA A 359 17.12 -7.56 3.76
N ALA A 360 16.73 -8.80 4.05
CA ALA A 360 15.42 -9.13 4.61
C ALA A 360 15.26 -8.64 6.07
N SER A 361 16.28 -8.82 6.91
CA SER A 361 16.25 -8.34 8.30
C SER A 361 16.32 -6.82 8.39
N LYS A 362 17.00 -6.16 7.45
CA LYS A 362 17.00 -4.70 7.38
C LYS A 362 15.64 -4.17 6.95
N LEU A 363 14.97 -4.80 5.99
CA LEU A 363 13.57 -4.47 5.68
C LEU A 363 12.70 -4.56 6.93
N GLU A 364 12.80 -5.67 7.65
CA GLU A 364 12.08 -5.87 8.91
C GLU A 364 12.38 -4.76 9.93
N GLN A 365 13.66 -4.47 10.15
CA GLN A 365 14.09 -3.46 11.10
C GLN A 365 13.62 -2.08 10.65
N GLU A 366 13.77 -1.72 9.38
CA GLU A 366 13.47 -0.38 8.88
C GLU A 366 11.96 -0.10 8.80
N GLU A 367 11.14 -1.06 8.39
CA GLU A 367 9.67 -0.99 8.52
C GLU A 367 9.23 -0.79 9.99
N THR A 368 10.07 -1.21 10.94
CA THR A 368 9.88 -1.02 12.38
C THR A 368 10.60 0.22 12.97
N ALA A 369 11.62 0.81 12.30
CA ALA A 369 12.64 1.65 12.96
C ALA A 369 12.79 3.10 12.47
N ILE A 370 11.94 3.64 11.59
CA ILE A 370 11.96 5.10 11.34
C ILE A 370 11.34 5.84 12.53
N LEU A 371 12.09 5.95 13.64
CA LEU A 371 11.96 6.97 14.69
C LEU A 371 13.02 6.88 15.80
N GLN A 372 14.26 6.45 15.53
CA GLN A 372 15.36 6.83 16.43
C GLN A 372 15.86 8.27 16.26
N GLY A 373 15.19 9.06 15.41
CA GLY A 373 15.30 10.51 15.42
C GLY A 373 16.63 11.01 14.88
N ASP A 374 16.64 11.36 13.59
CA ASP A 374 17.44 12.50 13.18
C ASP A 374 16.78 13.24 12.01
N LEU A 375 15.80 14.09 12.37
CA LEU A 375 15.15 15.05 11.48
C LEU A 375 16.11 16.18 11.08
N SER A 376 17.40 16.12 11.46
CA SER A 376 18.42 17.06 10.97
C SER A 376 18.89 16.68 9.57
N SER A 377 19.07 15.40 9.25
CA SER A 377 19.59 14.94 7.96
C SER A 377 18.64 15.15 6.78
N LEU A 378 17.32 15.03 7.01
CA LEU A 378 16.30 15.31 5.98
C LEU A 378 16.10 16.83 5.79
N GLN A 379 16.18 17.61 6.88
CA GLN A 379 16.16 19.07 6.84
C GLN A 379 17.42 19.60 6.12
N GLU A 380 18.60 19.04 6.37
CA GLU A 380 19.84 19.38 5.67
C GLU A 380 19.78 19.02 4.19
N HIS A 381 19.25 17.84 3.83
CA HIS A 381 19.12 17.47 2.42
C HIS A 381 18.07 18.30 1.67
N ILE A 382 16.94 18.62 2.30
CA ILE A 382 15.91 19.47 1.70
C ILE A 382 16.38 20.93 1.63
N SER A 383 17.02 21.47 2.68
CA SER A 383 17.59 22.82 2.66
C SER A 383 18.73 22.92 1.64
N SER A 384 19.63 21.94 1.59
CA SER A 384 20.73 21.86 0.62
C SER A 384 20.23 21.80 -0.83
N ALA A 385 19.17 21.01 -1.10
CA ALA A 385 18.62 20.88 -2.45
C ALA A 385 17.84 22.13 -2.88
N VAL A 386 17.12 22.78 -1.96
CA VAL A 386 16.37 24.02 -2.23
C VAL A 386 17.32 25.22 -2.38
N ASP A 387 18.35 25.33 -1.54
CA ASP A 387 19.34 26.42 -1.62
C ASP A 387 20.25 26.30 -2.84
N ALA A 388 20.64 25.08 -3.24
CA ALA A 388 21.44 24.85 -4.44
C ALA A 388 20.66 25.19 -5.72
N GLY A 389 19.40 24.75 -5.84
CA GLY A 389 18.56 25.00 -7.01
C GLY A 389 18.12 26.46 -7.14
N LEU A 390 17.76 27.11 -6.03
CA LEU A 390 17.35 28.51 -6.03
C LEU A 390 18.54 29.46 -6.26
N GLY A 391 19.71 29.13 -5.70
CA GLY A 391 20.94 29.89 -5.86
C GLY A 391 21.47 29.87 -7.29
N GLU A 392 21.46 28.71 -7.96
CA GLU A 392 21.86 28.61 -9.37
C GLU A 392 20.89 29.37 -10.30
N GLU A 393 19.58 29.25 -10.10
CA GLU A 393 18.57 29.93 -10.92
C GLU A 393 18.60 31.46 -10.73
N LEU A 394 18.79 31.93 -9.48
CA LEU A 394 18.97 33.37 -9.21
C LEU A 394 20.26 33.90 -9.81
N ARG A 395 21.37 33.14 -9.76
CA ARG A 395 22.65 33.53 -10.35
C ARG A 395 22.55 33.58 -11.87
N LYS A 396 21.87 32.63 -12.49
CA LYS A 396 21.61 32.59 -13.94
C LYS A 396 20.76 33.78 -14.39
N ARG A 397 19.67 34.09 -13.68
CA ARG A 397 18.83 35.27 -13.96
C ARG A 397 19.56 36.59 -13.77
N THR A 398 20.42 36.70 -12.75
CA THR A 398 21.23 37.89 -12.50
C THR A 398 22.26 38.11 -13.62
N THR A 399 22.85 37.04 -14.13
CA THR A 399 23.84 37.09 -15.23
C THR A 399 23.16 37.43 -16.56
N ASP A 400 21.95 36.92 -16.81
CA ASP A 400 21.13 37.25 -17.99
C ASP A 400 20.56 38.68 -17.95
N LEU A 401 20.28 39.22 -16.76
CA LEU A 401 19.91 40.63 -16.58
C LEU A 401 21.11 41.55 -16.79
N ALA A 402 22.29 41.18 -16.28
CA ALA A 402 23.52 41.96 -16.45
C ALA A 402 24.00 42.02 -17.91
N SER A 403 23.80 40.96 -18.69
CA SER A 403 24.18 40.91 -20.12
C SER A 403 23.24 41.71 -21.04
N LYS A 404 22.06 42.10 -20.55
CA LYS A 404 21.05 42.88 -21.29
C LYS A 404 21.08 44.38 -20.96
N ILE A 405 21.93 44.83 -20.05
CA ILE A 405 22.12 46.25 -19.74
C ILE A 405 23.16 46.83 -20.71
N PRO A 406 22.80 47.77 -21.60
CA PRO A 406 23.78 48.46 -22.43
C PRO A 406 24.65 49.34 -21.53
N LEU A 407 25.97 49.12 -21.56
CA LEU A 407 26.93 50.01 -20.90
C LEU A 407 26.88 51.40 -21.55
N PRO A 408 26.67 52.48 -20.79
CA PRO A 408 26.83 53.83 -21.32
C PRO A 408 28.32 54.17 -21.38
N GLY A 409 28.85 54.27 -22.59
CA GLY A 409 30.08 55.01 -22.90
C GLY A 409 31.37 54.20 -22.94
N ALA A 410 31.69 53.67 -24.13
CA ALA A 410 33.03 53.72 -24.71
C ALA A 410 32.88 53.86 -26.23
#